data_AF-A0A661B3V1-F1
#
_entry.id   AF-A0A661B3V1-F1
#
_cell.length_a   1.000
_cell.length_b   1.000
_cell.length_c   1.000
_cell.angle_alpha   90.00
_cell.angle_beta   90.00
_cell.angle_gamma   90.00
#
_symmetry.space_group_name_H-M   'P 1'
#
loop_
_entity.id
_entity.type
_entity.pdbx_description
1 polymer ?
#
loop_
_entity_poly.entity_id
_entity_poly.type
_entity_poly.pdbx_seq_one_letter_code
_entity_poly.pdbx_strand_id
1 'polypeptide(L)'
;MKIIIPLLLLPILLSASEADTTEPWKPNPTLSAALSLTIPGAGQIYNRKYWKAPIAMALEGYVAWTAYEANTEMKNAEDTGSGFSEGTPEFEEARVDWENARDRRNTHLWL
;
A
#
# COMPACT_ATOMS: atom_id res chain seq x y z
N MET A 1 3.49 -17.81 -50.71
CA MET A 1 2.36 -17.12 -50.07
C MET A 1 2.76 -16.67 -48.65
N LYS A 2 3.62 -15.65 -48.49
CA LYS A 2 4.07 -15.15 -47.17
C LYS A 2 4.29 -13.62 -47.09
N ILE A 3 3.93 -12.85 -48.13
CA ILE A 3 4.22 -11.40 -48.22
C ILE A 3 2.94 -10.53 -48.12
N ILE A 4 1.75 -11.15 -48.05
CA ILE A 4 0.46 -10.43 -48.06
C ILE A 4 0.12 -9.82 -46.68
N ILE A 5 0.61 -10.44 -45.60
CA ILE A 5 0.34 -10.02 -44.22
C ILE A 5 0.96 -8.64 -43.87
N PRO A 6 2.22 -8.31 -44.20
CA PRO A 6 2.77 -6.98 -43.87
C PRO A 6 2.13 -5.84 -44.67
N LEU A 7 1.58 -6.09 -45.87
CA LEU A 7 0.97 -5.06 -46.70
C LEU A 7 -0.43 -4.65 -46.20
N LEU A 8 -1.15 -5.58 -45.57
CA LEU A 8 -2.47 -5.33 -44.95
C LEU A 8 -2.37 -4.49 -43.66
N LEU A 9 -1.23 -4.53 -42.96
CA LEU A 9 -1.00 -3.79 -41.71
C LEU A 9 -0.48 -2.36 -41.93
N LEU A 10 0.07 -2.08 -43.12
CA LEU A 10 0.65 -0.78 -43.46
C LEU A 10 -0.34 0.41 -43.33
N PRO A 11 -1.60 0.33 -43.80
CA PRO A 11 -2.55 1.44 -43.63
C PRO A 11 -2.97 1.64 -42.15
N ILE A 12 -3.00 0.57 -41.34
CA ILE A 12 -3.33 0.64 -39.90
C ILE A 12 -2.21 1.36 -39.13
N LEU A 13 -0.95 1.07 -39.47
CA LEU A 13 0.21 1.76 -38.89
C LEU A 13 0.28 3.23 -39.30
N LEU A 14 -0.10 3.55 -40.54
CA LEU A 14 -0.09 4.93 -41.04
C LEU A 14 -1.19 5.79 -40.41
N SER A 15 -2.39 5.23 -40.19
CA SER A 15 -3.48 5.90 -39.45
C SER A 15 -3.18 6.07 -37.96
N ALA A 16 -2.31 5.25 -37.37
CA ALA A 16 -1.88 5.40 -35.98
C ALA A 16 -0.83 6.52 -35.77
N SER A 17 -0.31 7.11 -36.86
CA SER A 17 0.76 8.11 -36.83
C SER A 17 0.25 9.56 -36.91
N GLU A 18 -1.02 9.82 -36.57
CA GLU A 18 -1.42 11.20 -36.29
C GLU A 18 -0.79 11.61 -34.96
N ALA A 19 0.24 12.45 -35.02
CA ALA A 19 0.88 12.99 -33.82
C ALA A 19 -0.13 13.88 -33.09
N ASP A 20 -0.57 13.43 -31.92
CA ASP A 20 -1.37 14.23 -30.99
C ASP A 20 -0.57 15.49 -30.62
N THR A 21 -1.05 16.66 -31.06
CA THR A 21 -0.42 17.97 -30.82
C THR A 21 -0.80 18.57 -29.47
N THR A 22 -1.56 17.83 -28.63
CA THR A 22 -1.84 18.29 -27.27
C THR A 22 -0.60 18.17 -26.40
N GLU A 23 -0.29 19.23 -25.65
CA GLU A 23 0.78 19.21 -24.67
C GLU A 23 0.55 18.06 -23.68
N PRO A 24 1.52 17.14 -23.49
CA PRO A 24 1.34 16.01 -22.61
C PRO A 24 1.15 16.48 -21.17
N TRP A 25 0.24 15.84 -20.45
CA TRP A 25 0.00 16.13 -19.03
C TRP A 25 1.29 16.03 -18.22
N LYS A 26 1.70 17.14 -17.60
CA LYS A 26 2.90 17.24 -16.77
C LYS A 26 2.51 17.47 -15.31
N PRO A 27 2.32 16.42 -14.50
CA PRO A 27 1.90 16.55 -13.11
C PRO A 27 2.99 17.22 -12.25
N ASN A 28 2.57 18.01 -11.25
CA ASN A 28 3.46 18.56 -10.25
C ASN A 28 3.78 17.48 -9.19
N PRO A 29 5.05 17.10 -8.99
CA PRO A 29 5.43 16.05 -8.05
C PRO A 29 5.12 16.41 -6.59
N THR A 30 5.23 17.68 -6.20
CA THR A 30 4.93 18.15 -4.85
C THR A 30 3.44 18.04 -4.55
N LEU A 31 2.58 18.40 -5.52
CA LEU A 31 1.13 18.22 -5.35
C LEU A 31 0.75 16.74 -5.33
N SER A 32 1.38 15.92 -6.16
CA SER A 32 1.17 14.47 -6.14
C SER A 32 1.50 13.87 -4.77
N ALA A 33 2.61 14.30 -4.15
CA ALA A 33 2.99 13.85 -2.81
C ALA A 33 2.02 14.35 -1.74
N ALA A 34 1.62 15.62 -1.80
CA ALA A 34 0.65 16.19 -0.85
C ALA A 34 -0.71 15.49 -0.91
N LEU A 35 -1.18 15.13 -2.12
CA LEU A 35 -2.41 14.36 -2.28
C LEU A 35 -2.29 12.94 -1.71
N SER A 36 -1.16 12.27 -1.93
CA SER A 36 -0.92 10.95 -1.34
C SER A 36 -0.81 10.97 0.19
N LEU A 37 -0.39 12.09 0.78
CA LEU A 37 -0.35 12.25 2.24
C LEU A 37 -1.75 12.38 2.85
N THR A 38 -2.67 13.06 2.17
CA THR A 38 -4.04 13.24 2.65
C THR A 38 -4.92 12.04 2.35
N ILE A 39 -4.79 11.47 1.16
CA ILE A 39 -5.54 10.30 0.72
C ILE A 39 -4.53 9.30 0.14
N PRO A 40 -4.34 8.15 0.81
CA PRO A 40 -3.49 7.08 0.30
C PRO A 40 -3.82 6.77 -1.18
N GLY A 41 -2.79 6.73 -2.04
CA GLY A 41 -2.95 6.43 -3.47
C GLY A 41 -3.44 7.60 -4.36
N ALA A 42 -3.88 8.74 -3.82
CA ALA A 42 -4.45 9.84 -4.62
C ALA A 42 -3.45 10.49 -5.59
N GLY A 43 -2.15 10.47 -5.29
CA GLY A 43 -1.11 10.90 -6.23
C GLY A 43 -1.10 10.08 -7.51
N GLN A 44 -1.47 8.79 -7.48
CA GLN A 44 -1.55 7.96 -8.70
C GLN A 44 -2.71 8.38 -9.60
N ILE A 45 -3.84 8.78 -9.01
CA ILE A 45 -5.01 9.32 -9.72
C ILE A 45 -4.66 10.67 -10.36
N TYR A 46 -4.01 11.57 -9.63
CA TYR A 46 -3.53 12.86 -10.15
C TYR A 46 -2.54 12.69 -11.30
N ASN A 47 -1.66 11.69 -11.21
CA ASN A 47 -0.72 11.34 -12.28
C ASN A 47 -1.40 10.65 -13.49
N ARG A 48 -2.72 10.49 -13.50
CA ARG A 48 -3.51 9.73 -14.51
C ARG A 48 -3.03 8.28 -14.66
N LYS A 49 -2.38 7.73 -13.63
CA LYS A 49 -1.89 6.35 -13.56
C LYS A 49 -2.91 5.47 -12.86
N TYR A 50 -4.13 5.44 -13.39
CA TYR A 50 -5.27 4.75 -12.76
C TYR A 50 -5.04 3.27 -12.52
N TRP A 51 -4.26 2.61 -13.39
CA TRP A 51 -3.92 1.19 -13.20
C TRP A 51 -3.04 0.93 -11.97
N LYS A 52 -2.26 1.93 -11.51
CA LYS A 52 -1.42 1.84 -10.31
C LYS A 52 -2.16 2.19 -9.03
N ALA A 53 -3.24 2.96 -9.14
CA ALA A 53 -4.04 3.36 -8.00
C ALA A 53 -4.52 2.18 -7.14
N PRO A 54 -5.10 1.08 -7.68
CA PRO A 54 -5.55 -0.04 -6.85
C PRO A 54 -4.38 -0.74 -6.14
N ILE A 55 -3.22 -0.84 -6.79
CA ILE A 55 -2.02 -1.45 -6.18
C ILE A 55 -1.51 -0.58 -5.03
N ALA A 56 -1.41 0.74 -5.24
CA ALA A 56 -0.96 1.67 -4.21
C ALA A 56 -1.89 1.63 -2.99
N MET A 57 -3.20 1.76 -3.20
CA MET A 57 -4.18 1.72 -2.12
C MET A 57 -4.19 0.37 -1.39
N ALA A 58 -4.01 -0.75 -2.09
CA ALA A 58 -3.95 -2.06 -1.45
C ALA A 58 -2.71 -2.22 -0.57
N LEU A 59 -1.54 -1.77 -1.04
CA LEU A 59 -0.30 -1.82 -0.25
C LEU A 59 -0.39 -0.92 0.98
N GLU A 60 -0.86 0.32 0.81
CA GLU A 60 -1.05 1.27 1.91
C GLU A 60 -2.08 0.75 2.93
N GLY A 61 -3.19 0.18 2.45
CA GLY A 61 -4.22 -0.44 3.29
C GLY A 61 -3.71 -1.66 4.06
N TYR A 62 -2.88 -2.50 3.44
CA TYR A 62 -2.25 -3.63 4.10
C TYR A 62 -1.34 -3.18 5.25
N VAL A 63 -0.48 -2.18 5.01
CA VAL A 63 0.38 -1.62 6.06
C VAL A 63 -0.44 -1.03 7.20
N ALA A 64 -1.49 -0.26 6.89
CA ALA A 64 -2.38 0.31 7.91
C ALA A 64 -3.07 -0.79 8.75
N TRP A 65 -3.53 -1.86 8.11
CA TRP A 65 -4.18 -2.98 8.79
C TRP A 65 -3.23 -3.73 9.72
N THR A 66 -2.02 -4.08 9.26
CA THR A 66 -1.02 -4.75 10.10
C THR A 66 -0.60 -3.89 11.30
N ALA A 67 -0.46 -2.57 11.12
CA ALA A 67 -0.18 -1.66 12.22
C ALA A 67 -1.34 -1.56 13.21
N TYR A 68 -2.59 -1.54 12.72
CA TYR A 68 -3.78 -1.53 13.56
C TYR A 68 -3.88 -2.82 14.40
N GLU A 69 -3.70 -3.98 13.77
CA GLU A 69 -3.75 -5.28 14.43
C GLU A 69 -2.67 -5.40 15.50
N ALA A 70 -1.43 -5.06 15.17
CA ALA A 70 -0.33 -5.10 16.13
C ALA A 70 -0.54 -4.16 17.34
N ASN A 71 -1.10 -2.96 17.12
CA ASN A 71 -1.46 -2.07 18.23
C ASN A 71 -2.60 -2.62 19.09
N THR A 72 -3.57 -3.29 18.45
CA THR A 72 -4.71 -3.91 19.15
C THR A 72 -4.25 -5.09 20.01
N GLU A 73 -3.38 -5.95 19.50
CA GLU A 73 -2.81 -7.06 20.26
C GLU A 73 -2.03 -6.58 21.48
N MET A 74 -1.18 -5.57 21.30
CA MET A 74 -0.43 -4.96 22.41
C MET A 74 -1.35 -4.42 23.50
N LYS A 75 -2.41 -3.71 23.09
CA LYS A 75 -3.40 -3.17 24.02
C LYS A 75 -4.14 -4.27 24.77
N ASN A 76 -4.56 -5.34 24.08
CA ASN A 76 -5.27 -6.45 24.72
C ASN A 76 -4.37 -7.21 25.70
N ALA A 77 -3.09 -7.39 25.38
CA ALA A 77 -2.12 -8.03 26.27
C ALA A 77 -1.84 -7.18 27.52
N GLU A 78 -1.71 -5.86 27.35
CA GLU A 78 -1.58 -4.91 28.47
C GLU A 78 -2.83 -4.90 29.36
N ASP A 79 -4.02 -4.79 28.76
CA ASP A 79 -5.29 -4.77 29.48
C ASP A 79 -5.48 -6.08 30.28
N THR A 80 -5.06 -7.24 29.73
CA THR A 80 -5.08 -8.54 30.42
C THR A 80 -4.14 -8.56 31.62
N GLY A 81 -2.89 -8.10 31.46
CA GLY A 81 -1.91 -8.07 32.54
C GLY A 81 -2.26 -7.12 33.68
N SER A 82 -2.93 -6.01 33.37
CA SER A 82 -3.29 -4.97 34.35
C SER A 82 -4.25 -5.43 35.46
N GLY A 83 -4.95 -6.55 35.26
CA GLY A 83 -5.88 -7.14 36.23
C GLY A 83 -5.23 -8.01 37.30
N PHE A 84 -3.95 -8.36 37.15
CA PHE A 84 -3.25 -9.29 38.03
C PHE A 84 -2.23 -8.56 38.92
N SER A 85 -1.98 -9.11 40.12
CA SER A 85 -0.91 -8.61 40.98
C SER A 85 0.44 -9.12 40.46
N GLU A 86 1.47 -8.29 40.54
CA GLU A 86 2.82 -8.68 40.11
C GLU A 86 3.29 -9.93 40.88
N GLY A 87 3.88 -10.88 40.15
CA GLY A 87 4.42 -12.12 40.71
C GLY A 87 3.41 -13.25 40.88
N THR A 88 2.14 -13.09 40.51
CA THR A 88 1.24 -14.25 40.36
C THR A 88 1.53 -15.01 39.06
N PRO A 89 1.25 -16.32 38.99
CA PRO A 89 1.41 -17.09 37.75
C PRO A 89 0.66 -16.47 36.55
N GLU A 90 -0.51 -15.90 36.79
CA GLU A 90 -1.35 -15.26 35.76
C GLU A 90 -0.73 -13.96 35.23
N PHE A 91 -0.06 -13.18 36.08
CA PHE A 91 0.67 -11.99 35.66
C PHE A 91 1.87 -12.35 34.75
N GLU A 92 2.60 -13.40 35.09
CA GLU A 92 3.73 -13.87 34.28
C GLU A 92 3.30 -14.38 32.90
N GLU A 93 2.16 -15.06 32.83
CA GLU A 93 1.56 -15.47 31.56
C GLU A 93 1.19 -14.24 30.71
N ALA A 94 0.50 -13.26 31.29
CA ALA A 94 0.15 -12.03 30.60
C ALA A 94 1.38 -11.22 30.15
N ARG A 95 2.47 -11.24 30.95
CA ARG A 95 3.76 -10.64 30.56
C ARG A 95 4.36 -11.34 29.35
N VAL A 96 4.34 -12.68 29.31
CA VAL A 96 4.81 -13.46 28.16
C VAL A 96 3.98 -13.15 26.92
N ASP A 97 2.65 -13.04 27.05
CA ASP A 97 1.77 -12.66 25.94
C ASP A 97 2.06 -11.25 25.41
N TRP A 98 2.33 -10.30 26.31
CA TRP A 98 2.76 -8.96 25.93
C TRP A 98 4.12 -8.96 25.22
N GLU A 99 5.08 -9.76 25.70
CA GLU A 99 6.38 -9.93 25.05
C GLU A 99 6.23 -10.53 23.66
N ASN A 100 5.40 -11.56 23.51
CA ASN A 100 5.09 -12.17 22.23
C ASN A 100 4.39 -11.18 21.28
N ALA A 101 3.43 -10.38 21.76
CA ALA A 101 2.77 -9.35 20.96
C ALA A 101 3.76 -8.26 20.52
N ARG A 102 4.67 -7.86 21.40
CA ARG A 102 5.76 -6.95 21.08
C ARG A 102 6.68 -7.53 20.01
N ASP A 103 7.06 -8.80 20.12
CA ASP A 103 7.98 -9.45 19.19
C ASP A 103 7.34 -9.67 17.82
N ARG A 104 6.05 -10.01 17.76
CA ARG A 104 5.27 -10.04 16.51
C ARG A 104 5.20 -8.67 15.85
N ARG A 105 4.83 -7.64 16.62
CA ARG A 105 4.86 -6.25 16.13
C ARG A 105 6.24 -5.89 15.62
N ASN A 106 7.29 -6.25 16.36
CA ASN A 106 8.65 -5.94 15.97
C ASN A 106 9.03 -6.67 14.67
N THR A 107 8.61 -7.91 14.49
CA THR A 107 8.89 -8.69 13.27
C THR A 107 8.23 -8.11 12.01
N HIS A 108 7.05 -7.49 12.14
CA HIS A 108 6.27 -7.00 10.99
C HIS A 108 6.38 -5.50 10.73
N LEU A 109 6.59 -4.69 11.77
CA LEU A 109 6.74 -3.24 11.64
C LEU A 109 8.20 -2.80 11.58
N TRP A 110 9.16 -3.66 11.92
CA TRP A 110 10.57 -3.44 11.57
C TRP A 110 10.84 -4.02 10.19
N LEU A 111 10.77 -3.16 9.19
CA LEU A 111 11.70 -3.24 8.07
C LEU A 111 13.12 -2.93 8.57
#